data_AF-A0A1E3GSU5-F1
#
_entry.id   AF-A0A1E3GSU5-F1
#
_cell.length_a   1.000
_cell.length_b   1.000
_cell.length_c   1.000
_cell.angle_alpha   90.00
_cell.angle_beta   90.00
_cell.angle_gamma   90.00
#
_symmetry.space_group_name_H-M   'P 1'
#
loop_
_entity.id
_entity.type
_entity.pdbx_description
1 polymer ?
#
loop_
_entity_poly.entity_id
_entity_poly.type
_entity_poly.pdbx_seq_one_letter_code
_entity_poly.pdbx_strand_id
1 'polypeptide(L)'
;MPASLDRDDSFTLEAEMVTIQLDAGRKNKLRPGDILGALTGDAGLDGADIGKIDIFDMSSYVAVSKSALRQAMNYLADGKVKGRAIRARKIR
;
A
#
# COMPACT_ATOMS: atom_id res chain seq x y z
N MET A 1 33.24 -31.12 9.37
CA MET A 1 32.42 -31.03 8.14
C MET A 1 31.41 -29.93 8.37
N PRO A 2 31.38 -28.85 7.58
CA PRO A 2 30.39 -27.80 7.79
C PRO A 2 29.01 -28.35 7.38
N ALA A 3 28.01 -28.12 8.23
CA ALA A 3 26.63 -28.49 7.98
C ALA A 3 26.17 -27.86 6.65
N SER A 4 25.82 -28.71 5.70
CA SER A 4 25.22 -28.29 4.44
C SER A 4 23.95 -27.52 4.76
N LEU A 5 23.83 -26.31 4.20
CA LEU A 5 22.60 -25.56 4.25
C LEU A 5 21.64 -26.22 3.25
N ASP A 6 20.82 -27.16 3.73
CA ASP A 6 19.71 -27.72 2.97
C ASP A 6 18.81 -26.55 2.55
N ARG A 7 18.87 -26.21 1.26
CA ARG A 7 17.96 -25.23 0.67
C ARG A 7 16.61 -25.90 0.57
N ASP A 8 15.74 -25.66 1.54
CA ASP A 8 14.32 -25.95 1.39
C ASP A 8 13.81 -25.18 0.16
N ASP A 9 13.55 -25.91 -0.93
CA ASP A 9 12.99 -25.38 -2.20
C ASP A 9 11.65 -24.67 -2.01
N SER A 10 10.99 -24.86 -0.86
CA SER A 10 9.74 -24.22 -0.46
C SER A 10 9.91 -22.88 0.27
N PHE A 11 11.13 -22.46 0.62
CA PHE A 11 11.34 -21.18 1.31
C PHE A 11 11.22 -20.00 0.35
N THR A 12 10.01 -19.44 0.26
CA THR A 12 9.76 -18.22 -0.52
C THR A 12 9.93 -17.02 0.39
N LEU A 13 10.97 -16.20 0.16
CA LEU A 13 11.08 -14.86 0.76
C LEU A 13 10.03 -13.95 0.15
N GLU A 14 8.83 -13.95 0.73
CA GLU A 14 7.81 -12.97 0.37
C GLU A 14 7.97 -11.71 1.24
N ALA A 15 7.96 -10.54 0.61
CA ALA A 15 7.91 -9.29 1.34
C ALA A 15 6.59 -9.17 2.11
N GLU A 16 6.69 -8.90 3.40
CA GLU A 16 5.54 -8.70 4.30
C GLU A 16 4.77 -7.41 3.95
N MET A 17 5.46 -6.44 3.35
CA MET A 17 4.93 -5.16 2.92
C MET A 17 4.83 -5.09 1.39
N VAL A 18 3.76 -4.48 0.91
CA VAL A 18 3.47 -4.28 -0.51
C VAL A 18 3.28 -2.78 -0.76
N THR A 19 3.78 -2.28 -1.87
CA THR A 19 3.58 -0.88 -2.25
C THR A 19 2.38 -0.74 -3.19
N ILE A 20 1.49 0.19 -2.87
CA ILE A 20 0.40 0.61 -3.72
C ILE A 20 0.75 1.97 -4.31
N GLN A 21 0.66 2.08 -5.64
CA GLN A 21 0.69 3.34 -6.36
C GLN A 21 -0.73 3.86 -6.53
N LEU A 22 -0.90 5.16 -6.30
CA LEU A 22 -2.10 5.92 -6.55
C LEU A 22 -1.81 6.94 -7.66
N ASP A 23 -2.69 7.02 -8.66
CA ASP A 23 -2.64 8.04 -9.72
C ASP A 23 -3.14 9.42 -9.22
N ALA A 24 -2.69 9.81 -8.04
CA ALA A 24 -2.97 11.11 -7.45
C ALA A 24 -1.79 11.59 -6.59
N GLY A 25 -1.41 12.85 -6.78
CA GLY A 25 -0.24 13.43 -6.12
C GLY A 25 -0.48 14.86 -5.63
N ARG A 26 0.60 15.64 -5.51
CA ARG A 26 0.55 17.04 -5.06
C ARG A 26 -0.35 17.91 -5.93
N LYS A 27 -0.41 17.68 -7.25
CA LYS A 27 -1.31 18.40 -8.16
C LYS A 27 -2.78 18.17 -7.82
N ASN A 28 -3.11 17.01 -7.27
CA ASN A 28 -4.46 16.67 -6.81
C ASN A 28 -4.72 17.18 -5.37
N LYS A 29 -3.82 18.00 -4.82
CA LYS A 29 -3.85 18.48 -3.43
C LYS A 29 -3.91 17.31 -2.43
N LEU A 30 -3.26 16.19 -2.73
CA LEU A 30 -3.09 15.10 -1.78
C LEU A 30 -2.00 15.47 -0.76
N ARG A 31 -2.24 15.10 0.49
CA ARG A 31 -1.28 15.15 1.60
C ARG A 31 -1.08 13.75 2.16
N PRO A 32 0.07 13.44 2.79
CA PRO A 32 0.27 12.13 3.38
C PRO A 32 -0.79 11.80 4.44
N GLY A 33 -1.20 12.81 5.22
CA GLY A 33 -2.30 12.68 6.18
C GLY A 33 -3.67 12.42 5.53
N ASP A 34 -3.93 12.91 4.32
CA ASP A 34 -5.18 12.61 3.59
C ASP A 34 -5.21 11.12 3.18
N ILE A 35 -4.08 10.58 2.72
CA ILE A 35 -3.96 9.15 2.35
C ILE A 35 -4.09 8.28 3.59
N LEU A 36 -3.36 8.63 4.65
CA LEU A 36 -3.42 7.93 5.92
C LEU A 36 -4.86 7.93 6.46
N GLY A 37 -5.52 9.10 6.51
CA GLY A 37 -6.89 9.22 6.99
C GLY A 37 -7.93 8.49 6.14
N ALA A 38 -7.77 8.44 4.81
CA ALA A 38 -8.66 7.66 3.95
C ALA A 38 -8.48 6.14 4.16
N LEU A 39 -7.25 5.69 4.33
CA LEU A 39 -6.96 4.27 4.56
C LEU A 39 -7.35 3.84 5.98
N THR A 40 -7.04 4.62 7.01
CA THR A 40 -7.38 4.27 8.39
C THR A 40 -8.83 4.54 8.74
N GLY A 41 -9.40 5.64 8.24
CA GLY A 41 -10.78 6.03 8.49
C GLY A 41 -11.78 5.28 7.61
N ASP A 42 -11.74 5.52 6.30
CA ASP A 42 -12.75 4.96 5.39
C ASP A 42 -12.51 3.48 5.08
N ALA A 43 -11.26 3.06 4.92
CA ALA A 43 -10.94 1.66 4.68
C ALA A 43 -10.83 0.85 5.97
N GLY A 44 -10.80 1.48 7.15
CA GLY A 44 -10.73 0.79 8.46
C GLY A 44 -9.42 0.03 8.68
N LEU A 45 -8.32 0.49 8.09
CA LEU A 45 -6.99 -0.10 8.25
C LEU A 45 -6.32 0.42 9.51
N ASP A 46 -5.50 -0.41 10.14
CA ASP A 46 -4.69 0.06 11.26
C ASP A 46 -3.53 0.91 10.76
N GLY A 47 -3.19 1.96 11.51
CA GLY A 47 -2.01 2.78 11.21
C GLY A 47 -0.71 1.98 11.26
N ALA A 48 -0.68 0.84 11.96
CA ALA A 48 0.46 -0.09 11.99
C ALA A 48 0.63 -0.86 10.68
N ASP A 49 -0.46 -1.10 9.94
CA ASP A 49 -0.42 -1.74 8.63
C ASP A 49 0.06 -0.78 7.53
N ILE A 50 0.06 0.52 7.80
CA ILE A 50 0.49 1.55 6.86
C ILE A 50 1.93 1.95 7.19
N GLY A 51 2.82 1.70 6.25
CA GLY A 51 4.21 2.10 6.32
C GLY A 51 4.45 3.48 5.71
N LYS A 52 5.54 3.59 4.95
CA LYS A 52 5.96 4.84 4.34
C LYS A 52 4.97 5.32 3.27
N ILE A 53 4.66 6.61 3.32
CA ILE A 53 3.84 7.32 2.33
C ILE A 53 4.72 8.33 1.61
N ASP A 54 4.92 8.12 0.31
CA ASP A 54 5.68 9.01 -0.57
C ASP A 54 4.73 9.66 -1.58
N ILE A 55 4.68 10.99 -1.61
CA ILE A 55 3.83 11.74 -2.54
C ILE A 55 4.70 12.41 -3.60
N PHE A 56 4.38 12.16 -4.85
CA PHE A 56 4.93 12.82 -6.03
C PHE A 56 3.92 13.79 -6.63
N ASP A 57 4.26 14.43 -7.74
CA ASP A 57 3.44 15.50 -8.31
C ASP A 57 2.17 14.96 -8.97
N MET A 58 2.27 13.84 -9.67
CA MET A 58 1.15 13.19 -10.37
C MET A 58 0.68 11.88 -9.70
N SER A 59 1.52 11.25 -8.88
CA SER A 59 1.23 9.97 -8.25
C SER A 59 1.64 9.98 -6.77
N SER A 60 1.17 9.01 -6.01
CA SER A 60 1.64 8.75 -4.65
C SER A 60 1.83 7.25 -4.44
N TYR A 61 2.64 6.91 -3.47
CA TYR A 61 3.00 5.55 -3.13
C TYR A 61 2.81 5.36 -1.64
N VAL A 62 2.23 4.24 -1.26
CA VAL A 62 2.02 3.86 0.14
C VAL A 62 2.44 2.42 0.32
N ALA A 63 3.29 2.17 1.31
CA ALA A 63 3.58 0.82 1.76
C ALA A 63 2.45 0.37 2.69
N VAL A 64 1.88 -0.80 2.42
CA VAL A 64 0.86 -1.44 3.26
C VAL A 64 1.23 -2.89 3.53
N SER A 65 0.82 -3.42 4.67
CA SER A 65 1.00 -4.84 4.98
C SER A 65 0.19 -5.72 4.01
N LYS A 66 0.66 -6.95 3.82
CA LYS A 66 0.00 -7.92 2.91
C LYS A 66 -1.39 -8.33 3.41
N SER A 67 -1.63 -8.32 4.72
CA SER A 67 -2.94 -8.52 5.35
C SER A 67 -3.91 -7.39 4.99
N ALA A 68 -3.45 -6.13 5.08
CA ALA A 68 -4.21 -4.93 4.73
C ALA A 68 -4.43 -4.73 3.23
N LEU A 69 -3.55 -5.28 2.39
CA LEU A 69 -3.55 -5.06 0.94
C LEU A 69 -4.91 -5.30 0.28
N ARG A 70 -5.61 -6.39 0.63
CA ARG A 70 -6.89 -6.74 0.01
C ARG A 70 -7.96 -5.72 0.34
N GLN A 71 -8.01 -5.27 1.59
CA GLN A 71 -8.95 -4.26 2.08
C GLN A 71 -8.65 -2.90 1.46
N ALA A 72 -7.38 -2.50 1.43
CA ALA A 72 -6.92 -1.29 0.76
C ALA A 72 -7.25 -1.30 -0.75
N MET A 73 -6.96 -2.39 -1.47
CA MET A 73 -7.27 -2.52 -2.90
C MET A 73 -8.77 -2.47 -3.19
N ASN A 74 -9.60 -3.15 -2.39
CA ASN A 74 -11.05 -3.09 -2.55
C ASN A 74 -11.58 -1.67 -2.31
N TYR A 75 -11.13 -1.02 -1.24
CA TYR A 75 -11.46 0.38 -0.96
C TYR A 75 -10.96 1.32 -2.06
N LEU A 76 -9.78 1.10 -2.64
CA LEU A 76 -9.26 1.97 -3.69
C LEU A 76 -9.87 1.68 -5.07
N ALA A 77 -10.40 0.47 -5.29
CA ALA A 77 -11.07 0.08 -6.53
C ALA A 77 -12.49 0.66 -6.62
N ASP A 78 -13.25 0.59 -5.52
CA ASP A 78 -14.64 1.10 -5.46
C ASP A 78 -14.75 2.47 -4.79
N GLY A 79 -13.83 2.78 -3.88
CA GLY A 79 -13.89 3.96 -3.03
C GLY A 79 -13.33 5.20 -3.70
N LYS A 80 -13.89 6.33 -3.26
CA LYS A 80 -13.51 7.66 -3.71
C LYS A 80 -12.60 8.28 -2.67
N VAL A 81 -11.30 8.30 -2.91
CA VAL A 81 -10.38 9.07 -2.07
C VAL A 81 -10.69 10.56 -2.29
N LYS A 82 -11.18 11.24 -1.24
CA LYS A 82 -11.55 12.66 -1.30
C LYS A 82 -12.65 12.96 -2.35
N GLY A 83 -13.61 12.05 -2.52
CA GLY A 83 -14.75 12.24 -3.43
C GLY A 83 -14.45 12.05 -4.92
N ARG A 84 -13.23 11.62 -5.29
CA ARG A 84 -12.84 11.28 -6.67
C ARG A 84 -12.38 9.83 -6.76
N ALA A 85 -12.70 9.17 -7.87
CA ALA A 85 -12.14 7.87 -8.18
C ALA A 85 -10.65 8.03 -8.47
N ILE A 86 -9.81 7.44 -7.62
CA ILE A 86 -8.36 7.43 -7.81
C ILE A 86 -7.98 6.01 -8.19
N ARG A 87 -7.30 5.88 -9.33
CA ARG A 87 -6.81 4.56 -9.75
C ARG A 87 -5.67 4.16 -8.84
N ALA A 88 -5.81 3.00 -8.22
CA ALA A 88 -4.75 2.35 -7.47
C ALA A 88 -4.20 1.15 -8.23
N ARG A 89 -2.90 0.90 -8.07
CA ARG A 89 -2.23 -0.27 -8.62
C ARG A 89 -1.24 -0.81 -7.61
N LYS A 90 -1.26 -2.12 -7.39
CA LYS A 90 -0.20 -2.81 -6.68
C LYS A 90 1.08 -2.77 -7.52
N ILE A 91 2.18 -2.34 -6.92
CA ILE A 91 3.53 -2.49 -7.47
C ILE A 91 4.14 -3.76 -6.88
N ARG A 92 4.76 -4.55 -7.75
CA ARG A 92 5.46 -5.81 -7.43
C ARG A 92 6.93 -5.67 -7.79
#